data_AF-A0A5S3WFN3-F1
#
_entry.id   AF-A0A5S3WFN3-F1
#
_cell.length_a   1.000
_cell.length_b   1.000
_cell.length_c   1.000
_cell.angle_alpha   90.00
_cell.angle_beta   90.00
_cell.angle_gamma   90.00
#
_symmetry.space_group_name_H-M   'P 1'
#
loop_
_entity.id
_entity.type
_entity.pdbx_description
1 polymer ?
#
loop_
_entity_poly.entity_id
_entity_poly.type
_entity_poly.pdbx_seq_one_letter_code
_entity_poly.pdbx_strand_id
1 'polypeptide(L)'
;KGKEQKSFILNVYSGEIPYSEDLALKAEMLTEILNIKIIEDLREKIGGIYGGGIGGGLSKYPYNSYSFGLQLPCGPEKVDVLKKAADEEIEKIRTK
;
A
#
# COMPACT_ATOMS: atom_id res chain seq x y z
N LYS A 1 4.56 -7.02 30.68
CA LYS A 1 3.62 -5.92 30.36
C LYS A 1 3.70 -5.66 28.86
N GLY A 2 2.81 -6.26 28.07
CA GLY A 2 2.79 -6.15 26.60
C GLY A 2 1.35 -5.93 26.15
N LYS A 3 0.81 -4.75 26.47
CA LYS A 3 -0.58 -4.33 26.22
C LYS A 3 -0.63 -3.06 25.37
N GLU A 4 0.35 -2.85 24.49
CA GLU A 4 0.16 -1.86 23.44
C GLU A 4 -0.77 -2.50 22.42
N GLN A 5 -2.03 -2.06 22.40
CA GLN A 5 -2.93 -2.37 21.30
C GLN A 5 -2.29 -1.78 20.05
N LYS A 6 -1.78 -2.65 19.19
CA LYS A 6 -1.31 -2.29 17.85
C LYS A 6 -2.36 -2.78 16.89
N SER A 7 -2.80 -1.88 16.03
CA SER A 7 -3.65 -2.23 14.90
C SER A 7 -2.79 -2.34 13.65
N PHE A 8 -3.29 -3.12 12.71
CA PHE A 8 -2.55 -3.44 11.51
C PHE A 8 -3.52 -3.44 10.35
N ILE A 9 -3.33 -2.49 9.44
CA ILE A 9 -4.11 -2.43 8.22
C ILE A 9 -3.36 -3.22 7.16
N LEU A 10 -4.01 -4.25 6.64
CA LEU A 10 -3.52 -5.04 5.52
C LEU A 10 -4.56 -4.96 4.40
N ASN A 11 -4.21 -4.31 3.30
CA ASN A 11 -5.00 -4.34 2.07
C ASN A 11 -4.22 -5.12 1.02
N VAL A 12 -4.89 -6.06 0.36
CA VAL A 12 -4.30 -6.83 -0.73
C VAL A 12 -5.11 -6.56 -2.00
N TYR A 13 -4.44 -6.03 -3.00
CA TYR A 13 -4.97 -5.83 -4.35
C TYR A 13 -4.37 -6.89 -5.24
N SER A 14 -5.18 -7.82 -5.73
CA SER A 14 -4.72 -8.86 -6.63
C SER A 14 -5.72 -9.11 -7.74
N GLY A 15 -5.24 -9.57 -8.89
CA GLY A 15 -6.07 -9.86 -10.04
C GLY A 15 -5.25 -10.38 -11.21
N GLU A 16 -5.93 -10.83 -12.25
CA GLU A 16 -5.31 -11.30 -13.48
C GLU A 16 -5.08 -10.12 -14.43
N ILE A 17 -3.86 -10.00 -14.96
CA ILE A 17 -3.48 -8.99 -15.95
C ILE A 17 -2.45 -9.60 -16.89
N PRO A 18 -2.48 -9.34 -18.21
CA PRO A 18 -1.40 -9.77 -19.10
C PRO A 18 -0.05 -9.23 -18.61
N TYR A 19 0.94 -10.11 -18.50
CA TYR A 19 2.29 -9.72 -18.13
C TYR A 19 2.97 -9.02 -19.31
N SER A 20 3.56 -7.86 -19.07
CA SER A 20 4.56 -7.24 -19.94
C SER A 20 5.68 -6.67 -19.09
N GLU A 21 6.90 -6.61 -19.65
CA GLU A 21 8.05 -6.02 -18.95
C GLU A 21 7.81 -4.53 -18.64
N ASP A 22 7.13 -3.82 -19.54
CA ASP A 22 6.70 -2.44 -19.33
C ASP A 22 5.72 -2.30 -18.16
N LEU A 23 4.72 -3.19 -18.05
CA LEU A 23 3.78 -3.19 -16.93
C LEU A 23 4.46 -3.58 -15.61
N ALA A 24 5.38 -4.54 -15.65
CA ALA A 24 6.17 -4.94 -14.48
C ALA A 24 7.02 -3.78 -13.96
N LEU A 25 7.70 -3.06 -14.85
CA LEU A 25 8.49 -1.88 -14.50
C LEU A 25 7.60 -0.76 -13.96
N LYS A 26 6.48 -0.46 -14.62
CA LYS A 26 5.52 0.55 -14.15
C LYS A 26 4.95 0.21 -12.77
N ALA A 27 4.67 -1.06 -12.50
CA ALA A 27 4.19 -1.54 -11.21
C ALA A 27 5.25 -1.37 -10.10
N GLU A 28 6.52 -1.65 -10.41
CA GLU A 28 7.63 -1.43 -9.47
C GLU A 28 7.78 0.07 -9.16
N MET A 29 7.82 0.91 -10.19
CA MET A 29 7.89 2.37 -10.02
C MET A 29 6.68 2.91 -9.24
N LEU A 30 5.48 2.43 -9.52
CA LEU A 30 4.26 2.80 -8.81
C LEU A 30 4.36 2.42 -7.33
N THR A 31 4.90 1.24 -7.02
CA THR A 31 5.13 0.78 -5.65
C THR A 31 6.11 1.69 -4.92
N GLU A 32 7.20 2.12 -5.56
CA GLU A 32 8.13 3.10 -4.97
C GLU A 32 7.48 4.45 -4.73
N ILE A 33 6.76 5.00 -5.71
CA ILE A 33 6.06 6.29 -5.59
C ILE A 33 5.05 6.23 -4.44
N LEU A 34 4.26 5.16 -4.36
CA LEU A 34 3.30 4.94 -3.29
C LEU A 34 3.99 4.85 -1.92
N ASN A 35 5.12 4.15 -1.81
CA ASN A 35 5.87 4.08 -0.56
C ASN A 35 6.34 5.46 -0.10
N ILE A 36 6.85 6.28 -1.02
CA ILE A 36 7.24 7.66 -0.71
C ILE A 36 6.02 8.43 -0.18
N LYS A 37 4.89 8.38 -0.88
CA LYS A 37 3.66 9.07 -0.48
C LYS A 37 3.11 8.60 0.87
N ILE A 38 3.11 7.29 1.12
CA ILE A 38 2.69 6.70 2.40
C ILE A 38 3.54 7.24 3.55
N ILE A 39 4.86 7.32 3.37
CA ILE A 39 5.74 7.87 4.40
C ILE A 39 5.48 9.38 4.58
N GLU A 40 5.45 10.16 3.50
CA GLU A 40 5.21 11.61 3.58
C GLU A 40 3.85 11.96 4.21
N ASP A 41 2.76 11.36 3.72
CA ASP A 41 1.41 11.72 4.15
C ASP A 41 1.00 11.01 5.45
N LEU A 42 1.18 9.69 5.56
CA LEU A 42 0.68 8.93 6.70
C LEU A 42 1.60 8.99 7.92
N ARG A 43 2.93 9.02 7.71
CA ARG A 43 3.91 9.08 8.81
C ARG A 43 4.25 10.51 9.19
N GLU A 44 4.57 11.38 8.23
CA GLU A 44 5.05 12.73 8.55
C GLU A 44 3.92 13.74 8.77
N LYS A 45 2.91 13.79 7.88
CA LYS A 45 1.80 14.75 8.05
C LYS A 45 0.76 14.32 9.09
N ILE A 46 0.29 13.07 9.00
CA ILE A 46 -0.78 12.57 9.88
C ILE A 46 -0.21 12.05 11.21
N GLY A 47 1.04 11.58 11.23
CA GLY A 47 1.64 10.93 12.40
C GLY A 47 0.90 9.66 12.82
N GLY A 48 0.20 9.00 11.89
CA GLY A 48 -0.75 7.92 12.22
C GLY A 48 -0.15 6.52 12.20
N ILE A 49 0.96 6.32 11.48
CA ILE A 49 1.62 5.03 11.34
C ILE A 49 3.01 5.06 11.98
N TYR A 50 3.40 3.95 12.61
CA TYR A 50 4.77 3.78 13.13
C TYR A 50 5.78 3.52 12.01
N GLY A 51 5.28 3.01 10.89
CA GLY A 51 5.98 2.66 9.67
C GLY A 51 4.98 1.95 8.76
N GLY A 52 5.46 1.43 7.63
CA GLY A 52 4.61 0.73 6.69
C GLY A 52 4.93 1.11 5.25
N GLY A 53 4.25 0.44 4.35
CA GLY A 53 4.48 0.61 2.93
C GLY A 53 3.59 -0.32 2.12
N ILE A 54 3.69 -0.18 0.82
CA ILE A 54 3.10 -1.09 -0.15
C ILE A 54 4.24 -1.87 -0.82
N GLY A 55 4.03 -3.16 -1.01
CA GLY A 55 4.93 -4.01 -1.78
C GLY A 55 4.12 -4.82 -2.76
N GLY A 56 4.68 -5.08 -3.93
CA GLY A 56 3.96 -5.83 -4.94
C GLY A 56 4.55 -5.69 -6.32
N GLY A 57 3.88 -6.32 -7.27
CA GLY A 57 4.29 -6.30 -8.65
C GLY A 57 3.46 -7.27 -9.48
N LEU A 58 3.93 -7.50 -10.70
CA LEU A 58 3.36 -8.49 -11.59
C LEU A 58 4.09 -9.82 -11.43
N SER A 59 3.34 -10.91 -11.33
CA SER A 59 3.87 -12.26 -11.43
C SER A 59 3.59 -12.83 -12.81
N LYS A 60 4.62 -13.42 -13.44
CA LYS A 60 4.54 -14.11 -14.73
C LYS A 60 4.14 -15.58 -14.60
N TYR A 61 4.45 -16.21 -13.45
CA TYR A 61 4.21 -17.64 -13.21
C TYR A 61 3.42 -17.84 -11.90
N PRO A 62 2.58 -18.89 -11.78
CA PRO A 62 2.18 -19.85 -12.82
C PRO A 62 1.15 -19.30 -13.84
N TYR A 63 0.55 -18.13 -13.56
CA TYR A 63 -0.30 -17.37 -14.47
C TYR A 63 -0.03 -15.87 -14.28
N ASN A 64 -0.33 -15.09 -15.31
CA ASN A 64 -0.07 -13.65 -15.29
C ASN A 64 -1.06 -12.96 -14.33
N SER A 65 -0.52 -12.36 -13.29
CA SER A 65 -1.31 -11.70 -12.25
C SER A 65 -0.55 -10.52 -11.70
N TYR A 66 -1.26 -9.61 -11.05
CA TYR A 66 -0.65 -8.60 -10.19
C TYR A 66 -1.04 -8.86 -8.75
N SER A 67 -0.16 -8.48 -7.83
CA SER A 67 -0.44 -8.50 -6.40
C SER A 67 0.30 -7.36 -5.73
N PHE A 68 -0.45 -6.51 -5.02
CA PHE A 68 0.09 -5.45 -4.17
C PHE A 68 -0.50 -5.59 -2.76
N GLY A 69 0.37 -5.66 -1.77
CA GLY A 69 0.02 -5.67 -0.36
C GLY A 69 0.42 -4.35 0.29
N LEU A 70 -0.57 -3.58 0.73
CA LEU A 70 -0.38 -2.42 1.59
C LEU A 70 -0.39 -2.87 3.04
N GLN A 71 0.61 -2.43 3.80
CA GLN A 71 0.81 -2.86 5.17
C GLN A 71 1.16 -1.67 6.06
N LEU A 72 0.25 -1.31 6.95
CA LEU A 72 0.35 -0.11 7.79
C LEU A 72 0.14 -0.46 9.27
N PRO A 73 1.22 -0.69 10.03
CA PRO A 73 1.16 -0.75 11.48
C PRO A 73 0.80 0.62 12.09
N CYS A 74 -0.34 0.68 12.77
CA CYS A 74 -0.90 1.92 13.32
C CYS A 74 -1.50 1.72 14.72
N GLY A 75 -1.79 2.83 15.41
CA GLY A 75 -2.55 2.80 16.65
C GLY A 75 -4.05 2.53 16.40
N PRO A 76 -4.76 1.81 17.29
CA PRO A 76 -6.19 1.48 17.16
C PRO A 76 -7.08 2.71 17.02
N GLU A 77 -6.66 3.86 17.55
CA GLU A 77 -7.42 5.11 17.53
C GLU A 77 -7.48 5.78 16.15
N LYS A 78 -6.58 5.41 15.23
CA LYS A 78 -6.38 6.09 13.94
C LYS A 78 -6.70 5.20 12.73
N VAL A 79 -7.15 3.96 12.95
CA VAL A 79 -7.38 2.96 11.90
C VAL A 79 -8.36 3.46 10.84
N ASP A 80 -9.52 3.99 11.25
CA ASP A 80 -10.54 4.49 10.33
C ASP A 80 -10.04 5.68 9.48
N VAL A 81 -9.32 6.61 10.12
CA VAL A 81 -8.76 7.79 9.44
C VAL A 81 -7.69 7.38 8.42
N LEU A 82 -6.81 6.45 8.80
CA LEU A 82 -5.74 5.96 7.93
C LEU A 82 -6.27 5.13 6.78
N LYS A 83 -7.30 4.32 7.02
CA LYS A 83 -7.96 3.55 5.95
C LYS A 83 -8.53 4.49 4.90
N LYS A 84 -9.24 5.54 5.33
CA LYS A 84 -9.81 6.54 4.44
C LYS A 84 -8.74 7.33 3.66
N ALA A 85 -7.69 7.77 4.36
CA ALA A 85 -6.56 8.46 3.72
C ALA A 85 -5.82 7.56 2.72
N ALA A 86 -5.63 6.28 3.03
CA ALA A 86 -5.02 5.32 2.12
C ALA A 86 -5.88 5.05 0.88
N ASP A 87 -7.20 4.90 1.06
CA ASP A 87 -8.13 4.76 -0.07
C ASP A 87 -8.11 6.01 -0.97
N GLU A 88 -8.13 7.22 -0.40
CA GLU A 88 -8.03 8.48 -1.17
C GLU A 88 -6.70 8.60 -1.93
N GLU A 89 -5.58 8.20 -1.35
CA GLU A 89 -4.27 8.26 -2.03
C GLU A 89 -4.19 7.25 -3.19
N ILE A 90 -4.76 6.07 -3.01
CA ILE A 90 -4.86 5.05 -4.07
C ILE A 90 -5.77 5.56 -5.20
N GLU A 91 -6.90 6.21 -4.91
CA GLU A 91 -7.77 6.79 -5.93
C GLU A 91 -7.09 7.92 -6.73
N LYS A 92 -6.31 8.79 -6.08
CA LYS A 92 -5.55 9.85 -6.76
C LYS A 92 -4.55 9.30 -7.76
N ILE A 93 -3.93 8.16 -7.44
CA ILE A 93 -2.94 7.50 -8.31
C ILE A 93 -3.64 6.74 -9.44
N ARG A 94 -4.84 6.21 -9.20
CA ARG A 94 -5.63 5.49 -10.23
C ARG A 94 -6.22 6.41 -11.30
N THR A 95 -6.41 7.69 -10.99
CA THR A 95 -7.11 8.66 -11.87
C THR A 95 -6.16 9.60 -12.61
N LYS A 96 -4.85 9.53 -12.36
CA LYS A 96 -3.82 10.30 -13.05
C LYS A 96 -3.12 9.47 -14.11
#